data_AF-A0A8B9PMN5-F1
#
_entry.id   AF-A0A8B9PMN5-F1
#
_cell.length_a   1.000
_cell.length_b   1.000
_cell.length_c   1.000
_cell.angle_alpha   90.00
_cell.angle_beta   90.00
_cell.angle_gamma   90.00
#
_symmetry.space_group_name_H-M   'P 1'
#
loop_
_entity.id
_entity.type
_entity.pdbx_description
1 polymer ?
#
loop_
_entity_poly.entity_id
_entity_poly.type
_entity_poly.pdbx_seq_one_letter_code
_entity_poly.pdbx_strand_id
1 'polypeptide(L)'
;KGKGHPQKKLTSYLVFYFSFKENAKAGPQPVNGKELSKKCSEKWKAMSSEEKKYEDVAKQHNAKYATKGTSDPLRGVRRQERKRQRNSLTTKKQPLPAFFLFTAKHRPELRKLNPHWTAVETVKKLGKMWHSQPEKDKAMYKQQAALLRRKNRNQEKFLSS
;
A
#
# COMPACT_ATOMS: atom_id res chain seq x y z
N LYS A 1 20.37 9.40 -18.04
CA LYS A 1 21.11 8.60 -17.02
C LYS A 1 20.25 8.54 -15.74
N GLY A 2 19.67 7.38 -15.43
CA GLY A 2 18.73 7.24 -14.30
C GLY A 2 19.47 7.27 -12.96
N LYS A 3 19.01 8.10 -12.02
CA LYS A 3 19.53 8.20 -10.65
C LYS A 3 19.37 6.84 -9.96
N GLY A 4 20.46 6.08 -9.85
CA GLY A 4 20.48 4.82 -9.11
C GLY A 4 20.35 5.11 -7.62
N HIS A 5 19.18 4.81 -7.05
CA HIS A 5 19.05 4.79 -5.59
C HIS A 5 20.05 3.79 -5.00
N PRO A 6 20.71 4.11 -3.86
CA PRO A 6 21.66 3.20 -3.24
C PRO A 6 20.99 1.86 -2.98
N GLN A 7 21.58 0.79 -3.52
CA GLN A 7 21.07 -0.56 -3.33
C GLN A 7 21.13 -0.90 -1.84
N LYS A 8 19.99 -1.25 -1.25
CA LYS A 8 19.95 -1.64 0.16
C LYS A 8 20.40 -3.10 0.25
N LYS A 9 21.57 -3.30 0.87
CA LYS A 9 22.18 -4.62 1.09
C LYS A 9 21.25 -5.51 1.92
N LEU A 10 21.20 -6.80 1.60
CA LEU A 10 20.50 -7.79 2.40
C LEU A 10 21.26 -7.99 3.72
N THR A 11 20.58 -7.86 4.87
CA THR A 11 21.19 -8.07 6.19
C THR A 11 21.03 -9.53 6.63
N SER A 12 21.86 -9.98 7.58
CA SER A 12 21.78 -11.30 8.21
C SER A 12 20.36 -11.60 8.71
N TYR A 13 19.75 -10.64 9.41
CA TYR A 13 18.37 -10.72 9.88
C TYR A 13 17.34 -10.94 8.75
N LEU A 14 17.48 -10.30 7.60
CA LEU A 14 16.53 -10.45 6.50
C LEU A 14 16.61 -11.83 5.86
N VAL A 15 17.82 -12.39 5.71
CA VAL A 15 18.01 -13.77 5.25
C VAL A 15 17.30 -14.73 6.20
N PHE A 16 17.55 -14.57 7.50
CA PHE A 16 16.90 -15.37 8.53
C PHE A 16 15.37 -15.24 8.49
N TYR A 17 14.85 -14.02 8.40
CA TYR A 17 13.41 -13.76 8.34
C TYR A 17 12.74 -14.47 7.15
N PHE A 18 13.40 -14.52 5.99
CA PHE A 18 12.86 -15.25 4.84
C PHE A 18 12.85 -16.76 5.06
N SER A 19 13.96 -17.34 5.55
CA SER A 19 14.02 -18.77 5.89
C SER A 19 13.00 -19.14 6.97
N PHE A 20 12.85 -18.31 8.00
CA PHE A 20 11.88 -18.51 9.07
C PHE A 20 10.43 -18.48 8.53
N LYS A 21 10.15 -17.54 7.63
CA LYS A 21 8.83 -17.43 6.99
C LYS A 21 8.53 -18.60 6.05
N GLU A 22 9.52 -19.17 5.36
CA GLU A 22 9.33 -20.38 4.54
C GLU A 22 9.02 -21.59 5.42
N ASN A 23 9.78 -21.79 6.50
CA ASN A 23 9.52 -22.85 7.47
C ASN A 23 8.14 -22.70 8.13
N ALA A 24 7.75 -21.47 8.47
CA ALA A 24 6.45 -21.21 9.09
C ALA A 24 5.26 -21.34 8.12
N LYS A 25 5.49 -21.24 6.79
CA LYS A 25 4.47 -21.54 5.78
C LYS A 25 4.30 -23.04 5.53
N ALA A 26 5.37 -23.82 5.74
CA ALA A 26 5.35 -25.28 5.61
C ALA A 26 4.78 -25.97 6.87
N GLY A 27 4.55 -25.23 7.96
CA GLY A 27 4.00 -25.76 9.19
C GLY A 27 2.48 -25.96 9.17
N PRO A 28 1.92 -26.73 10.13
CA PRO A 28 0.49 -27.11 10.16
C PRO A 28 -0.48 -25.94 10.42
N GLN A 29 0.01 -24.79 10.88
CA GLN A 29 -0.85 -23.66 11.23
C GLN A 29 -0.57 -22.43 10.37
N PRO A 30 -1.62 -21.82 9.78
CA PRO A 30 -1.49 -20.53 9.10
C PRO A 30 -1.21 -19.44 10.13
N VAL A 31 0.06 -19.07 10.29
CA VAL A 31 0.47 -18.02 11.23
C VAL A 31 0.14 -16.62 10.70
N ASN A 32 -0.52 -15.82 11.54
CA ASN A 32 -0.83 -14.42 11.23
C ASN A 32 0.47 -13.61 11.10
N GLY A 33 0.57 -12.70 10.13
CA GLY A 33 1.80 -11.96 9.82
C GLY A 33 2.38 -11.15 10.99
N LYS A 34 1.52 -10.64 11.89
CA LYS A 34 1.96 -9.97 13.13
C LYS A 34 2.62 -10.95 14.10
N GLU A 35 2.02 -12.12 14.27
CA GLU A 35 2.49 -13.15 15.19
C GLU A 35 3.78 -13.79 14.68
N LEU A 36 3.87 -14.03 13.36
CA LEU A 36 5.10 -14.47 12.69
C LEU A 36 6.25 -13.49 12.93
N SER A 37 6.01 -12.18 12.79
CA SER A 37 7.04 -11.17 13.01
C SER A 37 7.52 -11.14 14.47
N LYS A 38 6.60 -11.33 15.43
CA LYS A 38 6.94 -11.38 16.86
C LYS A 38 7.79 -12.61 17.18
N LYS A 39 7.32 -13.81 16.77
CA LYS A 39 8.07 -15.08 16.94
C LYS A 39 9.43 -15.05 16.26
N CYS A 40 9.52 -14.44 15.07
CA CYS A 40 10.78 -14.29 14.35
C CYS A 40 11.76 -13.39 15.12
N SER A 41 11.31 -12.28 15.69
CA SER A 41 12.19 -11.38 16.46
C SER A 41 12.66 -12.03 17.76
N GLU A 42 11.77 -12.73 18.46
CA GLU A 42 12.12 -13.49 19.67
C GLU A 42 13.14 -14.59 19.36
N LYS A 43 12.91 -15.37 18.30
CA LYS A 43 13.84 -16.42 17.87
C LYS A 43 15.18 -15.86 17.41
N TRP A 44 15.20 -14.72 16.70
CA TRP A 44 16.45 -14.07 16.31
C TRP A 44 17.27 -13.65 17.53
N LYS A 45 16.64 -13.03 18.54
CA LYS A 45 17.31 -12.65 19.79
C LYS A 45 17.86 -13.85 20.55
N ALA A 46 17.16 -14.98 20.52
CA ALA A 46 17.61 -16.23 21.13
C ALA A 46 18.71 -16.95 20.33
N MET A 47 18.74 -16.80 19.00
CA MET A 47 19.69 -17.48 18.11
C MET A 47 20.94 -16.65 17.79
N SER A 48 21.45 -15.89 18.75
CA SER A 48 22.68 -15.07 18.63
C SER A 48 23.89 -15.87 18.10
N SER A 49 23.99 -17.18 18.41
CA SER A 49 25.08 -18.03 17.92
C SER A 49 24.98 -18.42 16.43
N GLU A 50 23.78 -18.38 15.83
CA GLU A 50 23.58 -18.75 14.41
C GLU A 50 23.66 -17.55 13.47
N GLU A 51 23.80 -16.34 14.00
CA GLU A 51 23.90 -15.09 13.26
C GLU A 51 25.03 -15.13 12.22
N LYS A 52 26.16 -15.79 12.55
CA LYS A 52 27.32 -15.95 11.68
C LYS A 52 26.99 -16.69 10.38
N LYS A 53 26.16 -17.74 10.44
CA LYS A 53 25.69 -18.47 9.25
C LYS A 53 24.88 -17.55 8.32
N TYR A 54 24.00 -16.73 8.89
CA TYR A 54 23.17 -15.80 8.12
C TYR A 54 23.95 -14.58 7.61
N GLU A 55 25.00 -14.15 8.33
CA GLU A 55 25.94 -13.15 7.84
C GLU A 55 26.68 -13.62 6.58
N ASP A 56 27.20 -14.84 6.58
CA ASP A 56 27.96 -15.35 5.44
C ASP A 56 27.06 -15.55 4.22
N VAL A 57 25.83 -16.02 4.42
CA VAL A 57 24.81 -16.09 3.36
C VAL A 57 24.48 -14.69 2.85
N ALA A 58 24.31 -13.69 3.73
CA ALA A 58 24.06 -12.31 3.34
C ALA A 58 25.25 -11.71 2.57
N LYS A 59 26.50 -11.98 2.98
CA LYS A 59 27.73 -11.54 2.30
C LYS A 59 27.83 -12.15 0.91
N GLN A 60 27.67 -13.47 0.79
CA GLN A 60 27.68 -14.17 -0.51
C GLN A 60 26.57 -13.67 -1.43
N HIS A 61 25.37 -13.48 -0.89
CA HIS A 61 24.24 -12.95 -1.62
C HIS A 61 24.54 -11.53 -2.12
N ASN A 62 24.98 -10.61 -1.26
CA ASN A 62 25.32 -9.25 -1.67
C ASN A 62 26.49 -9.21 -2.69
N ALA A 63 27.50 -10.07 -2.53
CA ALA A 63 28.65 -10.17 -3.44
C ALA A 63 28.22 -10.62 -4.85
N LYS A 64 27.36 -11.65 -4.96
CA LYS A 64 26.83 -12.14 -6.24
C LYS A 64 26.00 -11.09 -6.99
N TYR A 65 25.35 -10.18 -6.27
CA TYR A 65 24.54 -9.11 -6.89
C TYR A 65 25.36 -7.87 -7.21
N ALA A 66 26.43 -7.60 -6.46
CA ALA A 66 27.38 -6.55 -6.80
C ALA A 66 28.06 -6.80 -8.16
N THR A 67 28.33 -8.07 -8.49
CA THR A 67 29.01 -8.45 -9.73
C THR A 67 28.09 -8.56 -10.95
N LYS A 68 26.83 -9.00 -10.78
CA LYS A 68 25.92 -9.26 -11.91
C LYS A 68 25.16 -8.05 -12.44
N GLY A 69 25.30 -6.85 -11.85
CA GLY A 69 24.54 -5.66 -12.25
C GLY A 69 23.02 -5.85 -12.20
N THR A 70 22.55 -6.91 -11.54
CA THR A 70 21.14 -7.31 -11.49
C THR A 70 20.38 -6.47 -10.47
N SER A 71 19.09 -6.30 -10.75
CA SER A 71 18.19 -5.49 -9.93
C SER A 71 18.14 -5.95 -8.47
N ASP A 72 18.14 -4.96 -7.56
CA ASP A 72 18.12 -5.08 -6.10
C ASP A 72 17.29 -6.29 -5.56
N PRO A 73 17.89 -7.15 -4.71
CA PRO A 73 17.26 -8.35 -4.14
C PRO A 73 15.92 -8.11 -3.45
N LEU A 74 15.79 -6.97 -2.78
CA LEU A 74 14.61 -6.59 -2.03
C LEU A 74 13.60 -5.83 -2.89
N ARG A 75 13.83 -5.71 -4.21
CA ARG A 75 12.91 -5.02 -5.11
C ARG A 75 11.54 -5.68 -5.16
N GLY A 76 11.47 -7.01 -5.19
CA GLY A 76 10.20 -7.76 -5.18
C GLY A 76 9.42 -7.50 -3.89
N VAL A 77 10.09 -7.61 -2.75
CA VAL A 77 9.52 -7.39 -1.41
C VAL A 77 9.02 -5.95 -1.26
N ARG A 78 9.83 -4.95 -1.64
CA ARG A 78 9.43 -3.53 -1.57
C ARG A 78 8.35 -3.17 -2.58
N ARG A 79 8.28 -3.86 -3.73
CA ARG A 79 7.16 -3.70 -4.68
C ARG A 79 5.87 -4.23 -4.08
N GLN A 80 5.93 -5.38 -3.40
CA GLN A 80 4.78 -5.96 -2.72
C GLN A 80 4.35 -5.13 -1.50
N GLU A 81 5.30 -4.61 -0.73
CA GLU A 81 5.03 -3.71 0.39
C GLU A 81 4.41 -2.39 -0.08
N ARG A 82 4.96 -1.75 -1.12
CA ARG A 82 4.32 -0.57 -1.74
C ARG A 82 2.92 -0.88 -2.24
N LYS A 83 2.68 -2.06 -2.83
CA LYS A 83 1.34 -2.49 -3.25
C LYS A 83 0.41 -2.65 -2.04
N ARG A 84 0.89 -3.24 -0.94
CA ARG A 84 0.11 -3.39 0.31
C ARG A 84 -0.17 -2.05 0.98
N GLN A 85 0.78 -1.12 1.01
CA GLN A 85 0.58 0.24 1.53
C GLN A 85 -0.42 1.01 0.66
N ARG A 86 -0.26 0.98 -0.66
CA ARG A 86 -1.23 1.56 -1.61
C ARG A 86 -2.61 0.94 -1.42
N ASN A 87 -2.69 -0.38 -1.29
CA ASN A 87 -3.94 -1.07 -1.06
C ASN A 87 -4.51 -0.73 0.32
N SER A 88 -3.70 -0.60 1.38
CA SER A 88 -4.15 -0.20 2.71
C SER A 88 -4.74 1.22 2.72
N LEU A 89 -4.21 2.13 1.92
CA LEU A 89 -4.78 3.46 1.68
C LEU A 89 -6.13 3.39 0.95
N THR A 90 -6.34 2.38 0.10
CA THR A 90 -7.60 2.20 -0.66
C THR A 90 -8.61 1.24 -0.01
N THR A 91 -8.19 0.38 0.92
CA THR A 91 -9.01 -0.72 1.50
C THR A 91 -9.66 -0.33 2.82
N LYS A 92 -9.11 0.64 3.56
CA LYS A 92 -9.93 1.41 4.50
C LYS A 92 -10.88 2.23 3.64
N LYS A 93 -12.20 2.10 3.81
CA LYS A 93 -13.22 2.73 2.95
C LYS A 93 -13.15 4.24 3.11
N GLN A 94 -12.12 4.84 2.53
CA GLN A 94 -11.81 6.23 2.71
C GLN A 94 -12.99 7.00 2.14
N PRO A 95 -13.59 7.88 2.95
CA PRO A 95 -14.71 8.68 2.53
C PRO A 95 -14.32 9.49 1.30
N LEU A 96 -15.13 9.31 0.25
CA LEU A 96 -14.94 9.90 -1.06
C LEU A 96 -14.75 11.44 -0.91
N PRO A 97 -13.68 12.03 -1.49
CA PRO A 97 -13.48 13.48 -1.50
C PRO A 97 -14.69 14.27 -2.02
N ALA A 98 -14.81 15.55 -1.67
CA ALA A 98 -15.92 16.42 -2.07
C ALA A 98 -16.25 16.36 -3.59
N PHE A 99 -15.21 16.32 -4.42
CA PHE A 99 -15.33 16.16 -5.87
C PHE A 99 -16.03 14.86 -6.29
N PHE A 100 -15.85 13.76 -5.56
CA PHE A 100 -16.50 12.49 -5.87
C PHE A 100 -18.00 12.53 -5.58
N LEU A 101 -18.44 13.27 -4.56
CA LEU A 101 -19.87 13.49 -4.30
C LEU A 101 -20.51 14.32 -5.43
N PHE A 102 -19.80 15.37 -5.85
CA PHE A 102 -20.21 16.19 -7.00
C PHE A 102 -20.30 15.36 -8.28
N THR A 103 -19.25 14.60 -8.61
CA THR A 103 -19.26 13.76 -9.82
C THR A 103 -20.30 12.65 -9.75
N ALA A 104 -20.56 12.04 -8.59
CA ALA A 104 -21.61 11.03 -8.46
C ALA A 104 -23.00 11.58 -8.81
N LYS A 105 -23.29 12.83 -8.42
CA LYS A 105 -24.56 13.49 -8.73
C LYS A 105 -24.67 13.90 -10.20
N HIS A 106 -23.62 14.51 -10.77
CA HIS A 106 -23.69 15.12 -12.10
C HIS A 106 -23.27 14.20 -13.26
N ARG A 107 -22.51 13.13 -12.99
CA ARG A 107 -22.12 12.15 -14.02
C ARG A 107 -23.31 11.49 -14.73
N PRO A 108 -24.39 11.03 -14.05
CA PRO A 108 -25.52 10.42 -14.75
C PRO A 108 -26.24 11.43 -15.66
N GLU A 109 -26.40 12.68 -15.22
CA GLU A 109 -26.96 13.76 -16.04
C GLU A 109 -26.10 14.00 -17.29
N LEU A 110 -24.78 14.12 -17.11
CA LEU A 110 -23.86 14.40 -18.19
C LEU A 110 -23.75 13.25 -19.20
N ARG A 111 -23.88 12.00 -18.72
CA ARG A 111 -23.93 10.80 -19.57
C ARG A 111 -25.24 10.70 -20.34
N LYS A 112 -26.37 11.14 -19.77
CA LYS A 112 -27.66 11.20 -20.49
C LYS A 112 -27.61 12.24 -21.61
N LEU A 113 -27.03 13.41 -21.35
CA LEU A 113 -26.84 14.48 -22.33
C LEU A 113 -25.84 14.11 -23.42
N ASN A 114 -24.81 13.33 -23.09
CA ASN A 114 -23.73 12.97 -24.00
C ASN A 114 -23.49 11.45 -23.98
N PRO A 115 -24.40 10.65 -24.57
CA PRO A 115 -24.29 9.19 -24.54
C PRO A 115 -23.07 8.66 -25.31
N HIS A 116 -22.54 9.45 -26.26
CA HIS A 116 -21.35 9.09 -27.06
C HIS A 116 -20.02 9.38 -26.36
N TRP A 117 -20.01 10.13 -25.25
CA TRP A 117 -18.77 10.48 -24.56
C TRP A 117 -18.18 9.30 -23.81
N THR A 118 -16.86 9.18 -23.89
CA THR A 118 -16.12 8.22 -23.08
C THR A 118 -16.16 8.61 -21.60
N ALA A 119 -15.92 7.64 -20.73
CA ALA A 119 -15.85 7.89 -19.29
C ALA A 119 -14.77 8.95 -18.94
N VAL A 120 -13.67 8.98 -19.69
CA VAL A 120 -12.57 9.94 -19.51
C VAL A 120 -13.02 11.36 -19.85
N GLU A 121 -13.71 11.55 -20.97
CA GLU A 121 -14.21 12.86 -21.40
C GLU A 121 -15.27 13.40 -20.43
N THR A 122 -16.16 12.52 -19.97
CA THR A 122 -17.17 12.85 -18.95
C THR A 122 -16.50 13.37 -17.68
N VAL A 123 -15.47 12.67 -17.18
CA VAL A 123 -14.73 13.08 -15.98
C VAL A 123 -13.96 14.39 -16.22
N LYS A 124 -13.34 14.57 -17.39
CA LYS A 124 -12.65 15.82 -17.74
C LYS A 124 -13.60 17.02 -17.71
N LYS A 125 -14.81 16.89 -18.27
CA LYS A 125 -15.82 17.97 -18.25
C LYS A 125 -16.29 18.25 -16.82
N LEU A 126 -16.56 17.22 -16.02
CA LEU A 126 -16.93 17.38 -14.61
C LEU A 126 -15.82 18.06 -13.78
N GLY A 127 -14.55 17.77 -14.07
CA GLY A 127 -13.41 18.44 -13.43
C GLY A 127 -13.39 19.95 -13.72
N LYS A 128 -13.65 20.34 -14.97
CA LYS A 128 -13.78 21.76 -15.35
C LYS A 128 -14.95 22.43 -14.63
N MET A 129 -16.12 21.78 -14.61
CA MET A 129 -17.30 22.27 -13.90
C MET A 129 -17.03 22.46 -12.41
N TRP A 130 -16.36 21.49 -11.78
CA TRP A 130 -15.97 21.60 -10.38
C TRP A 130 -15.05 22.78 -10.12
N HIS A 131 -14.06 23.05 -10.96
CA HIS A 131 -13.18 24.21 -10.77
C HIS A 131 -13.93 25.55 -10.95
N SER A 132 -14.89 25.61 -11.86
CA SER A 132 -15.74 26.79 -12.09
C SER A 132 -16.86 26.99 -11.05
N GLN A 133 -17.12 26.02 -10.16
CA GLN A 133 -18.16 26.17 -9.13
C GLN A 133 -17.80 27.22 -8.07
N PRO A 134 -18.79 27.97 -7.54
CA PRO A 134 -18.55 28.94 -6.49
C PRO A 134 -18.09 28.24 -5.20
N GLU A 135 -17.33 28.96 -4.38
CA GLU A 135 -16.75 28.38 -3.16
C GLU A 135 -17.82 27.95 -2.16
N LYS A 136 -19.00 28.59 -2.16
CA LYS A 136 -20.16 28.22 -1.34
C LYS A 136 -20.63 26.79 -1.62
N ASP A 137 -20.82 26.44 -2.89
CA ASP A 137 -21.27 25.10 -3.28
C ASP A 137 -20.18 24.06 -3.03
N LYS A 138 -18.92 24.40 -3.33
CA LYS A 138 -17.76 23.57 -2.97
C LYS A 138 -17.70 23.32 -1.46
N ALA A 139 -18.00 24.32 -0.64
CA ALA A 139 -18.00 24.22 0.82
C ALA A 139 -19.08 23.26 1.31
N MET A 140 -20.28 23.28 0.72
CA MET A 140 -21.34 22.30 1.04
C MET A 140 -20.88 20.86 0.76
N TYR A 141 -20.29 20.61 -0.41
CA TYR A 141 -19.73 19.29 -0.73
C TYR A 141 -18.55 18.90 0.17
N LYS A 142 -17.71 19.85 0.57
CA LYS A 142 -16.62 19.63 1.53
C LYS A 142 -17.17 19.23 2.91
N GLN A 143 -18.23 19.89 3.38
CA GLN A 143 -18.90 19.56 4.65
C GLN A 143 -19.57 18.19 4.61
N GLN A 144 -20.29 17.86 3.52
CA GLN A 144 -20.89 16.54 3.34
C GLN A 144 -19.83 15.43 3.29
N ALA A 145 -18.72 15.66 2.58
CA ALA A 145 -17.59 14.74 2.58
C ALA A 145 -17.02 14.58 3.99
N ALA A 146 -16.84 15.68 4.75
CA ALA A 146 -16.38 15.66 6.13
C ALA A 146 -17.29 14.82 7.05
N LEU A 147 -18.61 14.96 6.92
CA LEU A 147 -19.59 14.18 7.67
C LEU A 147 -19.48 12.68 7.36
N LEU A 148 -19.44 12.33 6.06
CA LEU A 148 -19.25 10.94 5.63
C LEU A 148 -17.93 10.36 6.14
N ARG A 149 -16.87 11.19 6.25
CA ARG A 149 -15.60 10.77 6.86
C ARG A 149 -15.77 10.34 8.30
N ARG A 150 -16.50 11.14 9.09
CA ARG A 150 -16.75 10.86 10.50
C ARG A 150 -17.61 9.60 10.67
N LYS A 151 -18.67 9.45 9.87
CA LYS A 151 -19.54 8.27 9.93
C LYS A 151 -18.81 6.97 9.61
N ASN A 152 -18.04 6.93 8.51
CA ASN A 152 -17.27 5.73 8.13
C ASN A 152 -16.23 5.36 9.21
N ARG A 153 -15.53 6.35 9.77
CA ARG A 153 -14.56 6.12 10.85
C ARG A 153 -15.22 5.54 12.09
N ASN A 154 -16.41 5.99 12.45
CA ASN A 154 -17.15 5.47 13.62
C ASN A 154 -17.66 4.05 13.37
N GLN A 155 -18.13 3.74 12.16
CA GLN A 155 -18.52 2.37 11.78
C GLN A 155 -17.32 1.41 11.80
N GLU A 156 -16.15 1.83 11.33
CA GLU A 156 -14.93 1.01 11.41
C GLU A 156 -14.53 0.72 12.86
N LYS A 157 -14.73 1.67 13.79
CA LYS A 157 -14.50 1.44 15.22
C LYS A 157 -15.49 0.44 15.81
N PHE A 158 -16.77 0.57 15.47
CA PHE A 158 -17.82 -0.32 15.96
C PHE A 158 -17.65 -1.77 15.48
N LEU A 159 -17.25 -1.97 14.22
CA LEU A 159 -16.99 -3.30 13.66
C LEU A 159 -15.66 -3.93 14.12
N SER A 160 -14.79 -3.14 14.75
CA SER A 160 -13.49 -3.57 15.26
C SER A 160 -13.48 -3.77 16.78
N SER A 161 -14.60 -3.50 17.45
CA SER A 161 -14.79 -3.63 18.90
C SER A 161 -15.66 -4.84 19.19
#